data_AF-A0A945FSB2-F1
#
_entry.id   AF-A0A945FSB2-F1
#
_cell.length_a   1.000
_cell.length_b   1.000
_cell.length_c   1.000
_cell.angle_alpha   90.00
_cell.angle_beta   90.00
_cell.angle_gamma   90.00
#
_symmetry.space_group_name_H-M   'P 1'
#
loop_
_entity.id
_entity.type
_entity.pdbx_description
1 polymer ?
#
loop_
_entity_poly.entity_id
_entity_poly.type
_entity_poly.pdbx_seq_one_letter_code
_entity_poly.pdbx_strand_id
1 'polypeptide(L)'
;MAQSLNRIFLLLVITGYSAIIFSGEGFSEEVLDSSTVEQSEKTSDAQQKNPAVKKPVLIPGTGSLIKNGADTFEDENWKWYHRHPKSSREQDERMRSPLGKSNNGLWFEGPKRGTPDVVKRVELPAAGLEGSTHGLLVATLRAGIPGRVTYRMMQDDLIFNMSKAA
;
A
#
# COMPACT_ATOMS: atom_id res chain seq x y z
N MET A 1 -49.79 -38.15 20.19
CA MET A 1 -49.81 -37.85 18.74
C MET A 1 -48.96 -36.60 18.50
N ALA A 2 -48.06 -36.67 17.50
CA ALA A 2 -47.27 -35.59 16.87
C ALA A 2 -46.27 -34.80 17.78
N GLN A 3 -44.93 -34.92 17.68
CA GLN A 3 -43.98 -34.68 16.56
C GLN A 3 -44.15 -33.29 15.91
N SER A 4 -43.14 -32.51 15.56
CA SER A 4 -41.68 -32.52 15.73
C SER A 4 -41.17 -31.09 15.43
N LEU A 5 -39.93 -30.80 15.82
CA LEU A 5 -39.28 -29.49 15.73
C LEU A 5 -39.09 -28.98 14.28
N ASN A 6 -39.44 -27.71 14.08
CA ASN A 6 -39.07 -26.91 12.91
C ASN A 6 -37.55 -26.73 12.80
N ARG A 7 -36.93 -27.34 11.78
CA ARG A 7 -35.64 -26.92 11.21
C ARG A 7 -35.88 -26.50 9.76
N ILE A 8 -35.88 -25.20 9.52
CA ILE A 8 -35.88 -24.62 8.17
C ILE A 8 -34.42 -24.41 7.78
N PHE A 9 -33.91 -25.28 6.92
CA PHE A 9 -32.63 -25.14 6.23
C PHE A 9 -32.89 -25.03 4.73
N LEU A 10 -32.59 -23.84 4.21
CA LEU A 10 -32.02 -23.52 2.90
C LEU A 10 -32.44 -24.37 1.67
N LEU A 11 -33.28 -23.76 0.83
CA LEU A 11 -33.61 -24.19 -0.53
C LEU A 11 -32.44 -23.98 -1.51
N LEU A 12 -32.11 -25.05 -2.27
CA LEU A 12 -31.84 -25.16 -3.72
C LEU A 12 -31.20 -23.94 -4.45
N VAL A 13 -30.18 -24.09 -5.30
CA VAL A 13 -30.20 -24.90 -6.54
C VAL A 13 -28.80 -25.40 -6.91
N ILE A 14 -28.68 -26.73 -7.09
CA ILE A 14 -27.60 -27.43 -7.77
C ILE A 14 -28.05 -27.69 -9.20
N THR A 15 -27.33 -27.17 -10.20
CA THR A 15 -27.21 -27.78 -11.54
C THR A 15 -25.91 -27.31 -12.17
N GLY A 16 -25.00 -28.25 -12.48
CA GLY A 16 -23.86 -27.96 -13.37
C GLY A 16 -22.57 -28.69 -13.04
N TYR A 17 -22.56 -30.00 -13.28
CA TYR A 17 -21.41 -30.91 -13.29
C TYR A 17 -20.16 -30.38 -14.03
N SER A 18 -18.97 -30.64 -13.49
CA SER A 18 -18.02 -31.60 -14.12
C SER A 18 -16.86 -31.93 -13.20
N ALA A 19 -16.67 -33.23 -13.01
CA ALA A 19 -15.70 -33.87 -12.15
C ALA A 19 -14.31 -33.93 -12.80
N ILE A 20 -13.26 -33.84 -11.98
CA ILE A 20 -11.97 -34.50 -12.23
C ILE A 20 -11.60 -35.27 -10.97
N ILE A 21 -11.55 -36.58 -11.14
CA ILE A 21 -11.13 -37.60 -10.17
C ILE A 21 -9.60 -37.54 -10.07
N PHE A 22 -9.05 -37.49 -8.86
CA PHE A 22 -7.65 -37.83 -8.59
C PHE A 22 -7.60 -38.94 -7.56
N SER A 23 -7.04 -40.09 -7.95
CA SER A 23 -6.83 -41.26 -7.12
C SER A 23 -5.35 -41.65 -7.24
N GLY A 24 -4.68 -41.80 -6.09
CA GLY A 24 -3.62 -42.76 -5.85
C GLY A 24 -2.18 -42.45 -6.31
N GLU A 25 -1.31 -42.41 -5.29
CA GLU A 25 0.03 -43.02 -5.20
C GLU A 25 1.30 -42.19 -5.47
N GLY A 26 2.14 -42.16 -4.41
CA GLY A 26 3.59 -42.39 -4.46
C GLY A 26 4.46 -41.34 -5.16
N PHE A 27 4.99 -40.39 -4.39
CA PHE A 27 6.12 -39.56 -4.80
C PHE A 27 7.38 -40.08 -4.08
N SER A 28 8.28 -40.70 -4.84
CA SER A 28 9.64 -41.09 -4.42
C SER A 28 10.66 -40.49 -5.38
N GLU A 29 11.69 -39.93 -4.78
CA GLU A 29 12.79 -39.16 -5.36
C GLU A 29 13.86 -40.10 -5.94
N GLU A 30 14.28 -39.90 -7.20
CA GLU A 30 15.58 -40.39 -7.68
C GLU A 30 16.21 -39.44 -8.70
N VAL A 31 17.46 -39.14 -8.42
CA VAL A 31 18.42 -38.33 -9.19
C VAL A 31 19.09 -39.24 -10.21
N LEU A 32 19.19 -38.82 -11.49
CA LEU A 32 20.45 -38.89 -12.24
C LEU A 32 20.37 -38.30 -13.66
N ASP A 33 21.52 -37.71 -13.97
CA ASP A 33 21.98 -36.96 -15.12
C ASP A 33 22.19 -37.80 -16.39
N SER A 34 22.14 -37.14 -17.55
CA SER A 34 23.09 -37.28 -18.68
C SER A 34 22.44 -37.16 -20.07
N SER A 35 22.87 -36.10 -20.77
CA SER A 35 23.21 -36.00 -22.19
C SER A 35 22.47 -36.87 -23.21
N THR A 36 21.75 -36.22 -24.14
CA THR A 36 21.99 -36.34 -25.59
C THR A 36 21.36 -35.14 -26.29
N VAL A 37 22.19 -34.30 -26.87
CA VAL A 37 21.82 -33.18 -27.76
C VAL A 37 21.94 -33.71 -29.18
N GLU A 38 20.83 -33.85 -29.90
CA GLU A 38 20.83 -33.92 -31.35
C GLU A 38 19.88 -32.87 -31.92
N GLN A 39 20.42 -32.09 -32.86
CA GLN A 39 19.79 -31.00 -33.57
C GLN A 39 18.80 -31.54 -34.62
N SER A 40 17.60 -30.97 -34.69
CA SER A 40 16.81 -30.96 -35.93
C SER A 40 16.41 -29.53 -36.29
N GLU A 41 16.79 -29.13 -37.49
CA GLU A 41 16.53 -27.85 -38.14
C GLU A 41 15.03 -27.52 -38.28
N LYS A 42 14.72 -26.24 -38.01
CA LYS A 42 13.99 -25.31 -38.90
C LYS A 42 12.49 -25.57 -39.17
N THR A 43 11.63 -24.77 -38.54
CA THR A 43 10.67 -23.83 -39.18
C THR A 43 9.78 -23.15 -38.12
N SER A 44 9.21 -21.98 -38.47
CA SER A 44 8.27 -21.11 -37.70
C SER A 44 8.94 -20.29 -36.58
N ASP A 45 8.82 -18.97 -36.43
CA ASP A 45 7.93 -17.96 -37.02
C ASP A 45 8.67 -16.62 -37.09
N ALA A 46 8.47 -15.88 -38.18
CA ALA A 46 8.87 -14.48 -38.25
C ALA A 46 7.94 -13.67 -37.33
N GLN A 47 8.37 -13.45 -36.09
CA GLN A 47 7.67 -12.61 -35.15
C GLN A 47 7.68 -11.17 -35.65
N GLN A 48 6.55 -10.76 -36.24
CA GLN A 48 6.28 -9.42 -36.70
C GLN A 48 6.34 -8.47 -35.49
N LYS A 49 7.47 -7.78 -35.35
CA LYS A 49 7.72 -6.80 -34.29
C LYS A 49 6.77 -5.62 -34.50
N ASN A 50 5.64 -5.60 -33.79
CA ASN A 50 4.74 -4.45 -33.73
C ASN A 50 5.58 -3.18 -33.51
N PRO A 51 5.41 -2.12 -34.31
CA PRO A 51 6.21 -0.92 -34.16
C PRO A 51 5.95 -0.36 -32.76
N ALA A 52 6.99 -0.32 -31.94
CA ALA A 52 6.92 0.27 -30.62
C ALA A 52 6.48 1.73 -30.79
N VAL A 53 5.27 2.04 -30.31
CA VAL A 53 4.76 3.42 -30.26
C VAL A 53 5.78 4.24 -29.49
N LYS A 54 6.46 5.17 -30.18
CA LYS A 54 7.39 6.11 -29.55
C LYS A 54 6.57 6.97 -28.59
N LYS A 55 6.64 6.66 -27.29
CA LYS A 55 6.05 7.52 -26.26
C LYS A 55 6.68 8.92 -26.39
N PRO A 56 5.89 10.00 -26.32
CA PRO A 56 6.43 11.34 -26.42
C PRO A 56 7.51 11.55 -25.36
N VAL A 57 8.57 12.26 -25.73
CA VAL A 57 9.63 12.63 -24.79
C VAL A 57 9.01 13.55 -23.74
N LEU A 58 9.10 13.16 -22.47
CA LEU A 58 8.63 13.97 -21.36
C LEU A 58 9.59 15.16 -21.18
N ILE A 59 9.08 16.37 -21.38
CA ILE A 59 9.83 17.61 -21.17
C ILE A 59 9.60 18.06 -19.72
N PRO A 60 10.65 18.26 -18.90
CA PRO A 60 10.46 18.78 -17.54
C PRO A 60 9.67 20.09 -17.53
N GLY A 61 8.70 20.21 -16.63
CA GLY A 61 7.85 21.39 -16.51
C GLY A 61 6.60 21.42 -17.39
N THR A 62 6.40 20.45 -18.30
CA THR A 62 5.16 20.38 -19.13
C THR A 62 4.03 19.59 -18.47
N GLY A 63 4.05 19.44 -17.14
CA GLY A 63 3.00 18.77 -16.39
C GLY A 63 1.82 19.69 -16.09
N SER A 64 0.64 19.10 -15.86
CA SER A 64 -0.52 19.82 -15.33
C SER A 64 -0.57 19.72 -13.81
N LEU A 65 -0.93 20.82 -13.13
CA LEU A 65 -1.16 20.79 -11.69
C LEU A 65 -2.42 19.99 -11.37
N ILE A 66 -2.29 18.93 -10.58
CA ILE A 66 -3.43 18.14 -10.10
C ILE A 66 -4.04 18.86 -8.90
N LYS A 67 -5.37 19.02 -8.87
CA LYS A 67 -6.05 19.67 -7.75
C LYS A 67 -5.86 18.81 -6.51
N ASN A 68 -5.48 19.43 -5.39
CA ASN A 68 -5.11 18.74 -4.15
C ASN A 68 -3.93 17.74 -4.28
N GLY A 69 -3.13 17.82 -5.34
CA GLY A 69 -1.89 17.05 -5.49
C GLY A 69 -0.77 17.53 -4.56
N ALA A 70 -1.00 18.62 -3.83
CA ALA A 70 -0.11 19.20 -2.83
C ALA A 70 -0.94 19.83 -1.71
N ASP A 71 -0.28 20.09 -0.57
CA ASP A 71 -0.82 20.89 0.53
C ASP A 71 0.10 22.09 0.73
N THR A 72 -0.46 23.30 0.78
CA THR A 72 0.31 24.54 0.93
C THR A 72 0.53 24.92 2.39
N PHE A 73 -0.20 24.30 3.32
CA PHE A 73 -0.17 24.62 4.75
C PHE A 73 -0.50 26.07 5.13
N GLU A 74 -0.95 26.89 4.18
CA GLU A 74 -1.28 28.29 4.44
C GLU A 74 -2.64 28.45 5.17
N ASP A 75 -3.52 27.44 5.12
CA ASP A 75 -4.79 27.44 5.84
C ASP A 75 -4.58 27.49 7.37
N GLU A 76 -5.07 28.56 8.00
CA GLU A 76 -5.01 28.77 9.45
C GLU A 76 -5.74 27.67 10.24
N ASN A 77 -6.75 27.05 9.64
CA ASN A 77 -7.50 25.97 10.26
C ASN A 77 -6.80 24.61 10.14
N TRP A 78 -5.66 24.54 9.46
CA TRP A 78 -4.90 23.30 9.29
C TRP A 78 -4.49 22.74 10.66
N LYS A 79 -4.93 21.51 10.93
CA LYS A 79 -4.68 20.83 12.20
C LYS A 79 -4.41 19.36 11.96
N TRP A 80 -3.47 18.83 12.71
CA TRP A 80 -3.22 17.40 12.80
C TRP A 80 -3.90 16.82 14.05
N TYR A 81 -4.64 15.73 13.86
CA TYR A 81 -5.26 15.00 14.96
C TYR A 81 -4.43 13.76 15.29
N HIS A 82 -3.61 13.87 16.32
CA HIS A 82 -2.91 12.72 16.88
C HIS A 82 -3.91 11.71 17.45
N ARG A 83 -3.68 10.43 17.15
CA ARG A 83 -4.44 9.32 17.72
C ARG A 83 -3.48 8.28 18.27
N HIS A 84 -2.96 8.56 19.46
CA HIS A 84 -2.03 7.68 20.13
C HIS A 84 -2.76 6.60 20.92
N PRO A 85 -2.14 5.42 21.12
CA PRO A 85 -0.80 5.01 20.66
C PRO A 85 -0.69 4.75 19.15
N LYS A 86 0.43 5.16 18.53
CA LYS A 86 0.71 5.03 17.08
C LYS A 86 0.85 3.57 16.65
N SER A 87 0.53 3.27 15.39
CA SER A 87 0.67 1.92 14.85
C SER A 87 2.15 1.46 14.78
N SER A 88 2.42 0.17 14.96
CA SER A 88 3.77 -0.40 14.83
C SER A 88 3.76 -1.81 14.25
N ARG A 89 2.81 -2.07 13.34
CA ARG A 89 2.58 -3.39 12.74
C ARG A 89 3.83 -4.02 12.13
N GLU A 90 4.75 -3.23 11.59
CA GLU A 90 6.03 -3.77 11.09
C GLU A 90 6.93 -4.34 12.19
N GLN A 91 6.87 -3.79 13.40
CA GLN A 91 7.76 -4.15 14.50
C GLN A 91 7.14 -5.16 15.48
N ASP A 92 5.83 -5.08 15.72
CA ASP A 92 5.13 -5.91 16.72
C ASP A 92 3.83 -6.53 16.21
N GLU A 93 3.56 -6.45 14.90
CA GLU A 93 2.33 -6.94 14.26
C GLU A 93 1.03 -6.29 14.76
N ARG A 94 1.12 -5.22 15.56
CA ARG A 94 -0.04 -4.52 16.09
C ARG A 94 -0.37 -3.27 15.29
N MET A 95 -1.49 -3.34 14.58
CA MET A 95 -2.15 -2.15 14.08
C MET A 95 -2.96 -1.50 15.20
N ARG A 96 -2.71 -0.21 15.45
CA ARG A 96 -3.44 0.56 16.46
C ARG A 96 -4.36 1.55 15.75
N SER A 97 -5.65 1.32 15.90
CA SER A 97 -6.73 2.15 15.38
C SER A 97 -7.42 2.83 16.57
N PRO A 98 -7.97 4.04 16.42
CA PRO A 98 -8.06 4.86 15.21
C PRO A 98 -6.74 5.53 14.80
N LEU A 99 -6.51 5.70 13.48
CA LEU A 99 -5.30 6.37 12.93
C LEU A 99 -5.39 7.90 12.95
N GLY A 100 -4.24 8.56 13.10
CA GLY A 100 -4.08 10.01 12.97
C GLY A 100 -4.33 10.51 11.55
N LYS A 101 -4.81 11.76 11.44
CA LYS A 101 -5.07 12.43 10.15
C LYS A 101 -5.10 13.94 10.28
N SER A 102 -4.90 14.64 9.16
CA SER A 102 -5.15 16.09 9.07
C SER A 102 -6.65 16.42 8.96
N ASN A 103 -7.02 17.65 9.28
CA ASN A 103 -8.39 18.17 9.12
C ASN A 103 -8.88 18.15 7.66
N ASN A 104 -8.01 18.51 6.70
CA ASN A 104 -8.30 18.46 5.26
C ASN A 104 -8.29 17.02 4.71
N GLY A 105 -7.79 16.05 5.50
CA GLY A 105 -7.69 14.63 5.15
C GLY A 105 -6.75 14.33 3.98
N LEU A 106 -5.82 15.24 3.67
CA LEU A 106 -4.72 15.00 2.73
C LEU A 106 -3.59 14.20 3.38
N TRP A 107 -3.39 14.34 4.69
CA TRP A 107 -2.36 13.62 5.43
C TRP A 107 -2.97 12.60 6.38
N PHE A 108 -2.36 11.43 6.48
CA PHE A 108 -2.78 10.38 7.40
C PHE A 108 -1.61 9.55 7.93
N GLU A 109 -1.82 8.95 9.09
CA GLU A 109 -0.86 8.07 9.75
C GLU A 109 -0.71 6.75 8.98
N GLY A 110 0.54 6.31 8.82
CA GLY A 110 0.80 5.00 8.22
C GLY A 110 0.32 3.86 9.13
N PRO A 111 -0.58 2.98 8.66
CA PRO A 111 -1.05 1.84 9.45
C PRO A 111 0.07 0.83 9.75
N LYS A 112 1.19 0.89 9.03
CA LYS A 112 2.33 -0.02 9.18
C LYS A 112 3.33 0.46 10.23
N ARG A 113 3.78 1.72 10.15
CA ARG A 113 4.91 2.26 10.93
C ARG A 113 4.54 3.44 11.86
N GLY A 114 3.27 3.85 11.85
CA GLY A 114 2.75 4.85 12.78
C GLY A 114 3.13 6.28 12.43
N THR A 115 2.65 7.23 13.23
CA THR A 115 2.84 8.67 13.01
C THR A 115 4.10 9.21 13.71
N PRO A 116 4.70 10.30 13.19
CA PRO A 116 5.72 11.06 13.90
C PRO A 116 5.23 11.64 15.23
N ASP A 117 6.17 11.94 16.14
CA ASP A 117 5.84 12.50 17.46
C ASP A 117 5.28 13.93 17.36
N VAL A 118 5.82 14.71 16.44
CA VAL A 118 5.39 16.08 16.15
C VAL A 118 4.96 16.16 14.70
N VAL A 119 3.71 16.55 14.48
CA VAL A 119 3.18 16.94 13.16
C VAL A 119 2.39 18.23 13.36
N LYS A 120 2.98 19.37 12.98
CA LYS A 120 2.41 20.68 13.32
C LYS A 120 2.66 21.71 12.23
N ARG A 121 1.63 22.50 11.91
CA ARG A 121 1.79 23.73 11.11
C ARG A 121 2.55 24.78 11.93
N VAL A 122 3.61 25.30 11.36
CA VAL A 122 4.46 26.33 11.97
C VAL A 122 4.64 27.48 11.00
N GLU A 123 4.86 28.68 11.54
CA GLU A 123 5.38 29.80 10.75
C GLU A 123 6.78 29.45 10.26
N LEU A 124 7.12 29.90 9.05
CA LEU A 124 8.44 29.66 8.49
C LEU A 124 9.49 30.45 9.28
N PRO A 125 10.59 29.80 9.71
CA PRO A 125 11.64 30.47 10.48
C PRO A 125 12.48 31.47 9.65
N ALA A 126 12.36 31.41 8.33
CA ALA A 126 13.01 32.31 7.38
C ALA A 126 12.07 32.53 6.17
N ALA A 127 12.35 33.54 5.36
CA ALA A 127 11.59 33.79 4.13
C ALA A 127 11.59 32.53 3.25
N GLY A 128 10.39 32.01 2.98
CA GLY A 128 10.17 30.85 2.13
C GLY A 128 10.10 31.21 0.65
N LEU A 129 9.42 30.35 -0.11
CA LEU A 129 8.99 30.68 -1.47
C LEU A 129 8.05 31.89 -1.44
N GLU A 130 7.99 32.65 -2.52
CA GLU A 130 7.08 33.80 -2.63
C GLU A 130 5.64 33.36 -2.34
N GLY A 131 4.99 34.07 -1.40
CA GLY A 131 3.64 33.75 -0.95
C GLY A 131 3.53 32.61 0.08
N SER A 132 4.64 31.99 0.48
CA SER A 132 4.65 30.96 1.53
C SER A 132 5.07 31.55 2.87
N THR A 133 4.20 31.41 3.86
CA THR A 133 4.42 31.95 5.22
C THR A 133 4.43 30.83 6.26
N HIS A 134 3.88 29.67 5.93
CA HIS A 134 3.78 28.53 6.83
C HIS A 134 4.38 27.26 6.21
N GLY A 135 4.74 26.33 7.09
CA GLY A 135 5.24 25.02 6.70
C GLY A 135 4.81 23.94 7.69
N LEU A 136 5.16 22.70 7.37
CA LEU A 136 4.91 21.56 8.21
C LEU A 136 6.16 21.15 8.98
N LEU A 137 6.12 21.27 10.31
CA LEU A 137 7.11 20.67 11.18
C LEU A 137 6.78 19.19 11.38
N VAL A 138 7.73 18.33 11.03
CA VAL A 138 7.70 16.89 11.30
C VAL A 138 8.93 16.51 12.10
N ALA A 139 8.75 15.89 13.26
CA ALA A 139 9.85 15.38 14.07
C ALA A 139 9.46 14.12 14.83
N THR A 140 10.42 13.22 14.97
CA THR A 140 10.31 12.02 15.81
C THR A 140 11.56 11.91 16.66
N LEU A 141 11.39 11.70 17.95
CA LEU A 141 12.48 11.35 18.87
C LEU A 141 12.70 9.84 18.93
N ARG A 142 11.61 9.05 19.01
CA ARG A 142 11.66 7.58 19.12
C ARG A 142 10.70 6.91 18.15
N ALA A 143 11.22 6.53 16.99
CA ALA A 143 10.48 5.78 15.98
C ALA A 143 10.25 4.32 16.38
N GLY A 144 9.24 3.67 15.78
CA GLY A 144 8.88 2.27 16.04
C GLY A 144 7.83 2.07 17.15
N ILE A 145 8.07 1.12 18.06
CA ILE A 145 7.07 0.67 19.04
C ILE A 145 6.83 1.77 20.10
N PRO A 146 5.56 2.18 20.33
CA PRO A 146 5.23 3.18 21.34
C PRO A 146 5.77 2.82 22.73
N GLY A 147 6.45 3.78 23.39
CA GLY A 147 6.95 3.62 24.75
C GLY A 147 8.17 2.69 24.89
N ARG A 148 8.79 2.25 23.78
CA ARG A 148 9.95 1.36 23.81
C ARG A 148 11.11 1.93 23.01
N VAL A 149 12.32 1.84 23.58
CA VAL A 149 13.58 2.07 22.85
C VAL A 149 14.02 0.73 22.26
N THR A 150 14.17 0.66 20.94
CA THR A 150 14.48 -0.60 20.23
C THR A 150 15.97 -0.78 19.93
N TYR A 151 16.80 0.25 20.12
CA TYR A 151 18.24 0.30 19.78
C TYR A 151 18.55 -0.12 18.33
N ARG A 152 17.57 0.02 17.44
CA ARG A 152 17.66 -0.27 16.02
C ARG A 152 17.12 0.91 15.24
N MET A 153 17.56 1.07 14.00
CA MET A 153 16.95 2.06 13.12
C MET A 153 15.49 1.70 12.88
N MET A 154 14.61 2.67 13.11
CA MET A 154 13.17 2.56 12.95
C MET A 154 12.68 3.77 12.15
N GLN A 155 11.53 3.62 11.50
CA GLN A 155 10.92 4.66 10.68
C GLN A 155 9.48 4.91 11.14
N ASP A 156 9.04 6.14 10.96
CA ASP A 156 7.64 6.55 11.05
C ASP A 156 7.14 7.01 9.69
N ASP A 157 5.83 6.95 9.50
CA ASP A 157 5.17 7.30 8.24
C ASP A 157 4.20 8.46 8.42
N LEU A 158 4.37 9.46 7.55
CA LEU A 158 3.35 10.46 7.28
C LEU A 158 2.98 10.34 5.81
N ILE A 159 1.75 9.87 5.54
CA ILE A 159 1.33 9.50 4.19
C ILE A 159 0.43 10.59 3.61
N PHE A 160 0.73 10.99 2.37
CA PHE A 160 -0.11 11.88 1.58
C PHE A 160 -1.13 11.09 0.76
N ASN A 161 -2.39 11.51 0.82
CA ASN A 161 -3.50 10.85 0.18
C ASN A 161 -3.71 11.35 -1.25
N MET A 162 -3.06 10.69 -2.20
CA MET A 162 -3.25 10.97 -3.63
C MET A 162 -4.65 10.63 -4.15
N SER A 163 -5.47 9.83 -3.45
CA SER A 163 -6.85 9.56 -3.89
C SER A 163 -7.77 10.79 -3.76
N LYS A 164 -7.36 11.78 -2.96
CA LYS A 164 -8.03 13.08 -2.88
C LYS A 164 -7.55 14.07 -3.94
N ALA A 165 -6.47 13.74 -4.64
CA ALA A 165 -5.95 14.53 -5.73
C ALA A 165 -6.71 14.16 -7.01
N ALA A 166 -7.31 15.17 -7.68
CA ALA A 166 -8.14 14.99 -8.88
C ALA A 166 -7.69 15.94 -10.00
#